data_AF-A0A8S3IDV2-F1
#
_entry.id   AF-A0A8S3IDV2-F1
#
_cell.length_a   1.000
_cell.length_b   1.000
_cell.length_c   1.000
_cell.angle_alpha   90.00
_cell.angle_beta   90.00
_cell.angle_gamma   90.00
#
_symmetry.space_group_name_H-M   'P 1'
#
loop_
_entity.id
_entity.type
_entity.pdbx_description
1 polymer ?
#
loop_
_entity_poly.entity_id
_entity_poly.type
_entity_poly.pdbx_seq_one_letter_code
_entity_poly.pdbx_strand_id
1 'polypeptide(L)'
;KSETFVETNTHFKLLCRKRQKSEVEDRSKKKHDQLKRGIYLGFLLAVAYSSSIGVLSSLVGTAPNVYLKGFVESKYGGTAFRINFLNFLPFALPVGILILILCWF
;
A
#
# COMPACT_ATOMS: atom_id res chain seq x y z
N LYS A 1 24.45 -60.06 11.11
CA LYS A 1 24.58 -58.82 11.95
C LYS A 1 25.06 -57.61 11.13
N SER A 2 25.76 -57.81 10.01
CA SER A 2 26.19 -56.75 9.08
C SER A 2 25.06 -56.22 8.15
N GLU A 3 24.14 -57.08 7.71
CA GLU A 3 23.11 -56.71 6.73
C GLU A 3 22.03 -55.75 7.28
N THR A 4 21.60 -55.92 8.54
CA THR A 4 20.68 -55.00 9.23
C THR A 4 21.29 -53.61 9.49
N PHE A 5 22.62 -53.49 9.51
CA PHE A 5 23.32 -52.21 9.67
C PHE A 5 23.40 -51.41 8.36
N VAL A 6 23.45 -52.09 7.21
CA VAL A 6 23.44 -51.46 5.88
C VAL A 6 22.03 -50.95 5.53
N GLU A 7 21.00 -51.70 5.89
CA GLU A 7 19.60 -51.32 5.64
C GLU A 7 19.16 -50.09 6.46
N THR A 8 19.58 -50.03 7.73
CA THR A 8 19.34 -48.87 8.61
C THR A 8 20.08 -47.60 8.16
N ASN A 9 21.33 -47.72 7.67
CA ASN A 9 22.08 -46.59 7.08
C ASN A 9 21.42 -46.03 5.82
N THR A 10 20.86 -46.90 4.99
CA THR A 10 20.20 -46.53 3.73
C THR A 10 18.88 -45.81 4.01
N HIS A 11 18.11 -46.31 4.97
CA HIS A 11 16.86 -45.68 5.41
C HIS A 11 17.10 -44.29 6.04
N PHE A 12 18.17 -44.15 6.82
CA PHE A 12 18.57 -42.86 7.41
C PHE A 12 18.98 -41.83 6.33
N LYS A 13 19.74 -42.24 5.32
CA LYS A 13 20.08 -41.36 4.17
C LYS A 13 18.84 -40.91 3.39
N LEU A 14 17.87 -41.78 3.19
CA LEU A 14 16.60 -41.45 2.53
C LEU A 14 15.77 -40.45 3.34
N LEU A 15 15.72 -40.61 4.66
CA LEU A 15 15.03 -39.66 5.56
C LEU A 15 15.70 -38.29 5.58
N CYS A 16 17.04 -38.23 5.67
CA CYS A 16 17.78 -36.99 5.55
C CYS A 16 17.51 -36.31 4.20
N ARG A 17 17.52 -37.07 3.10
CA ARG A 17 17.28 -36.53 1.75
C ARG A 17 15.84 -36.06 1.54
N LYS A 18 14.84 -36.74 2.13
CA LYS A 18 13.45 -36.27 2.13
C LYS A 18 13.28 -34.99 2.95
N ARG A 19 13.89 -34.92 4.14
CA ARG A 19 13.86 -33.73 4.99
C ARG A 19 14.55 -32.54 4.33
N GLN A 20 15.69 -32.76 3.67
CA GLN A 20 16.40 -31.72 2.93
C GLN A 20 15.60 -31.23 1.72
N LYS A 21 14.88 -32.13 1.03
CA LYS A 21 14.02 -31.77 -0.10
C LYS A 21 12.83 -30.94 0.34
N SER A 22 12.16 -31.29 1.45
CA SER A 22 11.06 -30.51 2.00
C SER A 22 11.50 -29.10 2.44
N GLU A 23 12.68 -28.96 3.07
CA GLU A 23 13.19 -27.64 3.49
C GLU A 23 13.58 -26.73 2.29
N VAL A 24 14.05 -27.31 1.19
CA VAL A 24 14.35 -26.57 -0.04
C VAL A 24 13.07 -26.10 -0.73
N GLU A 25 12.03 -26.94 -0.74
CA GLU A 25 10.72 -26.64 -1.33
C GLU A 25 9.98 -25.56 -0.54
N ASP A 26 10.04 -25.60 0.79
CA ASP A 26 9.51 -24.56 1.68
C ASP A 26 10.26 -23.21 1.54
N ARG A 27 11.58 -23.24 1.34
CA ARG A 27 12.35 -22.01 1.05
C ARG A 27 11.97 -21.40 -0.30
N SER A 28 11.69 -22.21 -1.31
CA SER A 28 11.25 -21.75 -2.63
C SER A 28 9.86 -21.10 -2.57
N LYS A 29 8.91 -21.72 -1.85
CA LYS A 29 7.58 -21.12 -1.59
C LYS A 29 7.67 -19.80 -0.84
N LYS A 30 8.44 -19.75 0.25
CA LYS A 30 8.69 -18.49 0.98
C LYS A 30 9.25 -17.42 0.04
N LYS A 31 10.20 -17.75 -0.84
CA LYS A 31 10.80 -16.76 -1.76
C LYS A 31 9.79 -16.23 -2.78
N HIS A 32 8.92 -17.09 -3.30
CA HIS A 32 7.79 -16.69 -4.15
C HIS A 32 6.78 -15.80 -3.41
N ASP A 33 6.49 -16.09 -2.15
CA ASP A 33 5.62 -15.28 -1.30
C ASP A 33 6.29 -13.94 -0.93
N GLN A 34 7.59 -13.92 -0.68
CA GLN A 34 8.35 -12.68 -0.42
C GLN A 34 8.39 -11.79 -1.68
N LEU A 35 8.58 -12.37 -2.87
CA LEU A 35 8.54 -11.64 -4.13
C LEU A 35 7.14 -11.08 -4.40
N LYS A 36 6.09 -11.90 -4.19
CA LYS A 36 4.69 -11.45 -4.25
C LYS A 36 4.45 -10.29 -3.29
N ARG A 37 4.86 -10.42 -2.02
CA ARG A 37 4.71 -9.39 -0.99
C ARG A 37 5.34 -8.06 -1.39
N GLY A 38 6.51 -8.06 -2.03
CA GLY A 38 7.16 -6.83 -2.48
C GLY A 38 6.31 -6.04 -3.48
N ILE A 39 5.74 -6.74 -4.47
CA ILE A 39 4.87 -6.12 -5.49
C ILE A 39 3.56 -5.64 -4.86
N TYR A 40 2.94 -6.46 -4.01
CA TYR A 40 1.72 -6.06 -3.30
C TYR A 40 1.96 -4.85 -2.38
N LEU A 41 3.10 -4.80 -1.67
CA LEU A 41 3.43 -3.68 -0.79
C LEU A 41 3.59 -2.38 -1.56
N GLY A 42 4.29 -2.40 -2.70
CA GLY A 42 4.42 -1.23 -3.57
C GLY A 42 3.08 -0.73 -4.11
N PHE A 43 2.21 -1.66 -4.53
CA PHE A 43 0.86 -1.34 -4.99
C PHE A 43 -0.02 -0.76 -3.86
N LEU A 44 -0.01 -1.36 -2.66
CA LEU A 44 -0.74 -0.85 -1.50
C LEU A 44 -0.27 0.55 -1.10
N LEU A 45 1.04 0.81 -1.15
CA LEU A 45 1.61 2.12 -0.82
C LEU A 45 1.17 3.20 -1.82
N ALA A 46 1.20 2.88 -3.12
CA ALA A 46 0.75 3.79 -4.18
C ALA A 46 -0.75 4.14 -4.03
N VAL A 47 -1.60 3.15 -3.73
CA VAL A 47 -3.04 3.37 -3.49
C VAL A 47 -3.30 4.18 -2.23
N ALA A 48 -2.60 3.87 -1.12
CA ALA A 48 -2.74 4.61 0.13
C ALA A 48 -2.32 6.09 -0.01
N TYR A 49 -1.25 6.34 -0.76
CA TYR A 49 -0.77 7.69 -1.04
C TYR A 49 -1.74 8.47 -1.95
N SER A 50 -2.25 7.83 -3.00
CA SER A 50 -3.28 8.41 -3.89
C SER A 50 -4.56 8.77 -3.14
N SER A 51 -5.01 7.89 -2.23
CA SER A 51 -6.18 8.13 -1.38
C SER A 51 -5.99 9.32 -0.44
N SER A 52 -4.78 9.45 0.12
CA SER A 52 -4.42 10.56 1.00
C SER A 52 -4.45 11.91 0.26
N ILE A 53 -3.90 11.97 -0.96
CA ILE A 53 -3.91 13.20 -1.78
C ILE A 53 -5.32 13.60 -2.21
N GLY A 54 -6.15 12.63 -2.61
CA GLY A 54 -7.55 12.89 -2.99
C GLY A 54 -8.37 13.49 -1.84
N VAL A 55 -8.12 13.03 -0.61
CA VAL A 55 -8.70 13.61 0.61
C VAL A 55 -8.20 15.04 0.83
N LEU A 56 -6.90 15.30 0.70
CA LEU A 56 -6.32 16.63 0.91
C LEU A 56 -6.82 17.68 -0.11
N SER A 57 -7.05 17.26 -1.35
CA SER A 57 -7.55 18.11 -2.45
C SER A 57 -9.01 18.54 -2.21
N SER A 58 -9.81 17.77 -1.49
CA SER A 58 -11.23 18.10 -1.33
C SER A 58 -11.48 19.23 -0.32
N LEU A 59 -12.42 20.14 -0.62
CA LEU A 59 -12.86 21.23 0.28
C LEU A 59 -13.32 20.72 1.66
N VAL A 60 -13.80 19.47 1.71
CA VAL A 60 -14.34 18.78 2.89
C VAL A 60 -13.31 17.86 3.57
N GLY A 61 -12.16 17.60 2.93
CA GLY A 61 -11.27 16.53 3.36
C GLY A 61 -10.21 16.92 4.39
N THR A 62 -9.99 18.21 4.66
CA THR A 62 -9.00 18.69 5.65
C THR A 62 -9.58 19.74 6.60
N ALA A 63 -9.27 19.59 7.90
CA ALA A 63 -9.66 20.51 8.97
C ALA A 63 -9.39 22.00 8.65
N PRO A 64 -8.23 22.41 8.09
CA PRO A 64 -8.00 23.81 7.70
C PRO A 64 -8.91 24.31 6.58
N ASN A 65 -9.20 23.51 5.54
CA ASN A 65 -10.07 23.93 4.44
C ASN A 65 -11.53 24.12 4.89
N VAL A 66 -12.01 23.24 5.77
CA VAL A 66 -13.36 23.32 6.36
C VAL A 66 -13.45 24.50 7.33
N TYR A 67 -12.41 24.70 8.16
CA TYR A 67 -12.34 25.83 9.08
C TYR A 67 -12.31 27.17 8.34
N LEU A 68 -11.51 27.26 7.26
CA LEU A 68 -11.43 28.46 6.42
C LEU A 68 -12.78 28.78 5.78
N LYS A 69 -13.51 27.77 5.28
CA LYS A 69 -14.87 27.95 4.77
C LYS A 69 -15.79 28.56 5.84
N GLY A 70 -15.79 28.00 7.06
CA GLY A 70 -16.60 28.50 8.17
C GLY A 70 -16.19 29.91 8.62
N PHE A 71 -14.90 30.21 8.62
CA PHE A 71 -14.37 31.53 8.96
C PHE A 71 -14.76 32.59 7.92
N VAL A 72 -14.65 32.27 6.62
CA VAL A 72 -15.05 33.16 5.52
C VAL A 72 -16.56 33.40 5.54
N GLU A 73 -17.35 32.37 5.82
CA GLU A 73 -18.81 32.48 5.94
C GLU A 73 -19.23 33.34 7.14
N SER A 74 -18.48 33.28 8.25
CA SER A 74 -18.71 34.12 9.42
C SER A 74 -18.29 35.59 9.22
N LYS A 75 -17.18 35.85 8.50
CA LYS A 75 -16.63 37.19 8.31
C LYS A 75 -17.23 37.96 7.12
N TYR A 76 -17.59 37.27 6.04
CA TYR A 76 -18.08 37.88 4.79
C TYR A 76 -19.57 37.62 4.56
N GLY A 77 -20.34 37.52 5.65
CA GLY A 77 -21.74 37.08 5.67
C GLY A 77 -22.58 37.61 4.50
N GLY A 78 -23.15 36.70 3.71
CA GLY A 78 -24.19 37.06 2.75
C GLY A 78 -24.12 36.38 1.39
N THR A 79 -23.45 36.97 0.40
CA THR A 79 -23.97 36.84 -0.98
C THR A 79 -22.93 36.77 -2.11
N ALA A 80 -21.63 36.99 -1.89
CA ALA A 80 -20.67 37.10 -3.00
C ALA A 80 -19.73 35.90 -3.21
N PHE A 81 -19.35 35.17 -2.15
CA PHE A 81 -18.35 34.10 -2.25
C PHE A 81 -18.78 32.84 -1.49
N ARG A 82 -19.83 32.17 -1.98
CA ARG A 82 -20.21 30.83 -1.51
C ARG A 82 -19.17 29.83 -2.00
N ILE A 83 -18.27 29.42 -1.11
CA ILE A 83 -17.29 28.36 -1.37
C ILE A 83 -18.04 27.02 -1.37
N ASN A 84 -18.60 26.70 -2.53
CA ASN A 84 -19.22 25.41 -2.79
C ASN A 84 -18.15 24.40 -3.19
N PHE A 85 -18.42 23.12 -2.91
CA PHE A 85 -17.53 22.01 -3.29
C PHE A 85 -17.18 22.04 -4.79
N LEU A 86 -18.17 22.30 -5.65
CA LEU A 86 -18.00 22.39 -7.10
C LEU A 86 -17.17 23.58 -7.56
N ASN A 87 -17.27 24.73 -6.88
CA ASN A 87 -16.47 25.92 -7.21
C ASN A 87 -15.01 25.77 -6.76
N PHE A 88 -14.75 24.93 -5.75
CA PHE A 88 -13.40 24.64 -5.26
C PHE A 88 -12.71 23.53 -6.07
N LEU A 89 -13.49 22.63 -6.68
CA LEU A 89 -13.01 21.54 -7.53
C LEU A 89 -12.00 21.99 -8.62
N PRO A 90 -12.24 23.05 -9.43
CA PRO A 90 -11.28 23.49 -10.45
C PRO A 90 -9.98 24.07 -9.87
N PHE A 91 -9.97 24.50 -8.61
CA PHE A 91 -8.75 24.92 -7.92
C PHE A 91 -7.99 23.73 -7.35
N ALA A 92 -8.71 22.75 -6.84
CA ALA A 92 -8.11 21.63 -6.14
C ALA A 92 -7.66 20.46 -7.04
N LEU A 93 -8.33 20.24 -8.16
CA LEU A 93 -7.96 19.26 -9.18
C LEU A 93 -6.55 19.47 -9.74
N PRO A 94 -6.14 20.67 -10.21
CA PRO A 94 -4.80 20.86 -10.76
C PRO A 94 -3.72 20.68 -9.69
N VAL A 95 -3.98 21.07 -8.44
CA VAL A 95 -3.06 20.85 -7.31
C VAL A 95 -2.89 19.35 -7.02
N GLY A 96 -3.99 18.59 -7.00
CA GLY A 96 -3.95 17.14 -6.83
C GLY A 96 -3.20 16.44 -7.95
N ILE A 97 -3.44 16.83 -9.21
CA ILE A 97 -2.75 16.29 -10.38
C ILE A 97 -1.25 16.61 -10.34
N LEU A 98 -0.87 17.83 -9.95
CA LEU A 98 0.52 18.25 -9.83
C LEU A 98 1.28 17.39 -8.81
N ILE A 99 0.67 17.15 -7.65
CA ILE A 99 1.24 16.30 -6.59
C ILE A 99 1.29 14.81 -7.01
N LEU A 100 0.33 14.33 -7.80
CA LEU A 100 0.41 12.99 -8.40
C LEU A 100 1.59 12.87 -9.37
N ILE A 101 1.80 13.88 -10.22
CA ILE A 101 2.92 13.90 -11.18
C ILE A 101 4.26 13.95 -10.44
N LEU A 102 4.35 14.76 -9.38
CA LEU A 102 5.56 14.85 -8.54
C LEU A 102 5.84 13.58 -7.73
N CYS A 103 4.82 12.81 -7.37
CA CYS A 103 5.01 11.53 -6.69
C CYS A 103 5.50 10.42 -7.63
N TRP A 104 5.15 10.53 -8.91
CA TRP A 104 5.54 9.56 -9.91
C TRP A 104 6.98 9.75 -10.40
N PHE A 105 7.48 10.99 -10.39
CA PHE A 105 8.85 11.37 -10.77
C PHE A 105 9.84 11.24 -9.61
#